data_AF-A0A496SLY5-F1
#
_entry.id   AF-A0A496SLY5-F1
#
_cell.length_a   1.000
_cell.length_b   1.000
_cell.length_c   1.000
_cell.angle_alpha   90.00
_cell.angle_beta   90.00
_cell.angle_gamma   90.00
#
_symmetry.space_group_name_H-M   'P 1'
#
loop_
_entity.id
_entity.type
_entity.pdbx_description
1 polymer ?
#
loop_
_entity_poly.entity_id
_entity_poly.type
_entity_poly.pdbx_seq_one_letter_code
_entity_poly.pdbx_strand_id
1 'polypeptide(L)'
;MHQRKISADEIKEVLTEGEIIEEYPGDRPFQTRLLLGYTKKGRSLHTVVAVGPEAPMLWVITVYEPDPKEWEEGLKKRRKEQ
;
A
#
# COMPACT_ATOMS: atom_id res chain seq x y z
N MET A 1 18.02 3.43 0.88
CA MET A 1 17.00 2.41 1.24
C MET A 1 16.69 2.58 2.72
N HIS A 2 15.65 3.33 3.08
CA HIS A 2 15.25 3.52 4.47
C HIS A 2 14.75 2.16 4.97
N GLN A 3 15.56 1.45 5.76
CA GLN A 3 15.17 0.19 6.42
C GLN A 3 14.07 0.49 7.43
N ARG A 4 12.84 0.65 6.94
CA ARG A 4 11.67 0.59 7.79
C ARG A 4 11.63 -0.86 8.30
N LYS A 5 11.62 -1.06 9.61
CA LYS A 5 11.48 -2.39 10.24
C LYS A 5 10.06 -2.91 10.00
N ILE A 6 9.73 -3.21 8.74
CA ILE A 6 8.46 -3.77 8.30
C ILE A 6 8.74 -5.23 7.99
N SER A 7 8.12 -6.11 8.77
CA SER A 7 8.28 -7.55 8.61
C SER A 7 7.42 -8.10 7.48
N ALA A 8 7.81 -9.26 6.93
CA ALA A 8 7.01 -9.94 5.91
C ALA A 8 5.60 -10.31 6.40
N ASP A 9 5.43 -10.59 7.70
CA ASP A 9 4.12 -10.87 8.29
C ASP A 9 3.22 -9.64 8.31
N GLU A 10 3.77 -8.46 8.63
CA GLU A 10 3.02 -7.20 8.55
C GLU A 10 2.58 -6.91 7.10
N ILE A 11 3.42 -7.22 6.11
CA ILE A 11 3.04 -7.09 4.69
C ILE A 11 1.90 -8.05 4.36
N LYS A 12 1.97 -9.32 4.80
CA LYS A 12 0.89 -10.30 4.58
C LYS A 12 -0.43 -9.87 5.22
N GLU A 13 -0.39 -9.31 6.42
CA GLU A 13 -1.58 -8.76 7.10
C GLU A 13 -2.24 -7.69 6.23
N VAL A 14 -1.46 -6.73 5.72
CA VAL A 14 -1.98 -5.68 4.81
C VAL A 14 -2.51 -6.26 3.50
N LEU A 15 -1.84 -7.26 2.92
CA LEU A 15 -2.31 -7.87 1.68
C LEU A 15 -3.59 -8.69 1.84
N THR A 16 -3.88 -9.18 3.04
CA THR A 16 -5.03 -10.06 3.31
C THR A 16 -6.25 -9.28 3.81
N GLU A 17 -6.02 -8.32 4.72
CA GLU A 17 -7.06 -7.56 5.42
C GLU A 17 -7.12 -6.08 4.99
N GLY A 18 -6.19 -5.65 4.15
CA GLY A 18 -6.10 -4.26 3.71
C GLY A 18 -7.14 -3.89 2.66
N GLU A 19 -7.43 -2.60 2.62
CA GLU A 19 -8.37 -1.99 1.69
C GLU A 19 -7.63 -1.32 0.54
N ILE A 20 -8.09 -1.52 -0.69
CA ILE A 20 -7.59 -0.78 -1.85
C ILE A 20 -8.14 0.65 -1.78
N ILE A 21 -7.26 1.64 -1.64
CA ILE A 21 -7.63 3.05 -1.50
C ILE A 21 -7.36 3.88 -2.76
N GLU A 22 -6.42 3.44 -3.61
CA GLU A 22 -6.21 4.02 -4.94
C GLU A 22 -5.93 2.91 -5.96
N GLU A 23 -6.43 3.09 -7.18
CA GLU A 23 -6.15 2.22 -8.32
C GLU A 23 -5.52 3.04 -9.45
N TYR A 24 -4.44 2.53 -10.03
CA TYR A 24 -3.73 3.16 -11.15
C TYR A 24 -3.77 2.21 -12.36
N PRO A 25 -4.92 2.07 -13.01
CA PRO A 25 -5.08 1.15 -14.15
C PRO A 25 -4.29 1.57 -15.39
N GLY A 26 -3.78 2.81 -15.41
CA GLY A 26 -2.96 3.36 -16.50
C GLY A 26 -1.46 3.05 -16.38
N ASP A 27 -1.00 2.52 -15.25
CA ASP A 27 0.41 2.20 -15.03
C ASP A 27 0.87 1.07 -15.96
N ARG A 28 2.10 1.22 -16.48
CA ARG A 28 2.76 0.23 -17.35
C ARG A 28 4.04 -0.26 -16.69
N PRO A 29 4.39 -1.55 -16.81
CA PRO A 29 3.76 -2.59 -17.64
C PRO A 29 2.50 -3.24 -17.02
N PHE A 30 2.23 -3.01 -15.74
CA PHE A 30 1.14 -3.65 -14.99
C PHE A 30 0.35 -2.62 -14.20
N GLN A 31 -0.96 -2.86 -14.05
CA GLN A 31 -1.84 -2.02 -13.23
C GLN A 31 -1.39 -2.08 -11.77
N THR A 32 -1.16 -0.92 -11.18
CA THR A 32 -0.79 -0.82 -9.77
C THR A 32 -1.97 -0.40 -8.91
N ARG A 33 -1.93 -0.78 -7.64
CA ARG A 33 -2.92 -0.43 -6.63
C ARG A 33 -2.22 -0.05 -5.34
N LEU A 34 -2.80 0.88 -4.60
CA LEU A 34 -2.37 1.25 -3.26
C LEU A 34 -3.34 0.66 -2.24
N LEU A 35 -2.81 -0.15 -1.34
CA LEU A 35 -3.56 -0.72 -0.23
C LEU A 35 -3.21 0.01 1.07
N LEU A 36 -4.21 0.26 1.91
CA LEU A 36 -4.05 0.63 3.31
C LEU A 36 -4.45 -0.56 4.18
N GLY A 37 -3.55 -1.00 5.05
CA GLY A 37 -3.84 -2.02 6.05
C GLY A 37 -3.34 -1.62 7.43
N TYR A 38 -3.91 -2.27 8.44
CA TYR A 38 -3.53 -2.09 9.83
C TYR A 38 -2.94 -3.40 10.34
N THR A 39 -1.71 -3.34 10.83
CA THR A 39 -1.05 -4.52 11.38
C THR A 39 -1.60 -4.86 12.75
N LYS A 40 -1.43 -6.10 13.21
CA LYS A 40 -1.79 -6.50 14.58
C LYS A 40 -1.05 -5.72 15.66
N LYS A 41 0.07 -5.07 15.30
CA LYS A 41 0.83 -4.18 16.18
C LYS A 41 0.27 -2.75 16.22
N GLY A 42 -0.86 -2.49 15.56
CA GLY A 42 -1.51 -1.18 15.50
C GLY A 42 -0.83 -0.19 14.55
N ARG A 43 0.00 -0.65 13.61
CA ARG A 43 0.66 0.22 12.62
C ARG A 43 -0.17 0.29 11.36
N SER A 44 -0.30 1.49 10.79
CA SER A 44 -0.91 1.70 9.48
C SER A 44 0.16 1.60 8.40
N LEU A 45 -0.07 0.77 7.38
CA LEU A 45 0.86 0.57 6.28
C LEU A 45 0.17 0.78 4.94
N HIS A 46 0.84 1.57 4.10
CA HIS A 46 0.56 1.73 2.69
C HIS A 46 1.43 0.78 1.89
N THR A 47 0.79 -0.06 1.07
CA THR A 47 1.46 -1.06 0.24
C THR A 47 1.07 -0.86 -1.20
N VAL A 48 2.05 -0.52 -2.05
CA VAL A 48 1.84 -0.45 -3.50
C VAL A 48 2.09 -1.83 -4.07
N VAL A 49 1.12 -2.33 -4.82
CA VAL A 49 1.18 -3.64 -5.46
C VAL A 49 0.95 -3.51 -6.96
N ALA A 50 1.52 -4.43 -7.73
CA ALA A 50 1.18 -4.63 -9.14
C ALA A 50 0.60 -6.03 -9.35
N VAL A 51 -0.43 -6.11 -10.19
CA VAL A 51 -1.06 -7.39 -10.57
C VAL A 51 -0.64 -7.73 -12.00
N GLY A 52 0.00 -8.89 -12.17
CA GLY A 52 0.38 -9.38 -13.49
C GLY A 52 -0.84 -9.81 -14.34
N PRO A 53 -0.76 -9.77 -15.67
CA PRO A 53 -1.88 -10.02 -16.57
C PRO A 53 -2.29 -11.50 -16.67
N GLU A 54 -1.37 -12.45 -16.42
CA GLU A 54 -1.57 -13.87 -16.77
C GLU A 54 -1.36 -14.86 -15.61
N ALA A 55 -1.17 -14.40 -14.38
CA ALA A 55 -0.95 -15.28 -13.23
C ALA A 55 -1.45 -14.65 -11.92
N PRO A 56 -1.77 -15.45 -10.87
CA PRO A 56 -2.14 -14.95 -9.53
C PRO A 56 -0.96 -14.30 -8.78
N MET A 57 0.04 -13.79 -9.49
CA MET A 57 1.26 -13.23 -8.92
C MET A 57 1.06 -11.73 -8.65
N LEU A 58 1.16 -11.40 -7.37
CA LEU A 58 1.07 -10.04 -6.86
C LEU A 58 2.46 -9.55 -6.46
N TRP A 59 2.89 -8.45 -7.05
CA TRP A 59 4.20 -7.87 -6.83
C TRP A 59 4.09 -6.74 -5.81
N VAL A 60 4.77 -6.86 -4.67
CA VAL A 60 4.90 -5.76 -3.71
C VAL A 60 5.99 -4.82 -4.19
N ILE A 61 5.62 -3.61 -4.61
CA ILE A 61 6.55 -2.62 -5.14
C ILE A 61 7.19 -1.84 -3.99
N THR A 62 6.37 -1.32 -3.08
CA THR A 62 6.84 -0.57 -1.91
C THR A 62 5.87 -0.71 -0.74
N VAL A 63 6.42 -0.62 0.46
CA VAL A 63 5.65 -0.61 1.71
C VAL A 63 6.16 0.51 2.60
N TYR A 64 5.25 1.32 3.12
CA TYR A 64 5.60 2.47 3.93
C TYR A 64 4.49 2.81 4.94
N GLU A 65 4.86 3.37 6.08
CA GLU A 65 3.92 4.05 6.98
C GLU A 65 3.54 5.40 6.36
N PRO A 66 2.24 5.72 6.19
CA PRO A 66 1.79 6.96 5.59
C PRO A 66 2.08 8.17 6.49
N ASP A 67 2.52 9.27 5.88
CA ASP A 67 2.77 10.51 6.60
C ASP A 67 1.44 11.29 6.80
N PRO A 68 1.05 11.65 8.03
CA PRO A 68 -0.17 12.44 8.28
C PRO A 68 -0.14 13.85 7.64
N LYS A 69 1.02 14.33 7.18
CA LYS A 69 1.15 15.56 6.38
C LYS A 69 0.75 15.37 4.92
N GLU A 70 0.89 14.15 4.39
CA GLU A 70 0.52 13.81 3.01
C GLU A 70 -0.90 13.24 2.94
N TRP A 71 -1.41 12.69 4.04
CA TRP A 71 -2.68 11.97 4.10
C TRP A 71 -3.68 12.59 5.09
N GLU A 72 -4.95 12.58 4.72
CA GLU A 72 -6.06 12.99 5.59
C GLU A 72 -6.25 12.02 6.76
N GLU A 73 -7.09 12.41 7.72
CA GLU A 73 -7.51 11.50 8.78
C GLU A 73 -8.12 10.22 8.18
N GLY A 74 -7.75 9.08 8.74
CA GLY A 74 -8.10 7.76 8.20
C GLY A 74 -7.16 7.26 7.10
N LEU A 75 -6.20 8.08 6.63
CA LEU A 75 -5.09 7.69 5.75
C LEU A 75 -5.50 7.18 4.35
N LYS A 76 -6.76 7.34 3.96
CA LYS A 76 -7.29 6.85 2.67
C LYS A 76 -7.17 7.86 1.53
N LYS A 77 -7.05 9.14 1.84
CA LYS A 77 -7.06 10.23 0.87
C LYS A 77 -5.84 11.09 1.04
N ARG A 78 -5.18 11.41 -0.09
CA ARG A 78 -4.08 12.38 -0.11
C ARG A 78 -4.62 13.76 0.16
N ARG A 79 -3.90 14.53 0.97
CA ARG A 79 -4.10 15.97 1.07
C ARG A 79 -3.69 16.56 -0.28
N LYS A 80 -4.59 17.34 -0.90
CA LYS A 80 -4.20 18.15 -2.06
C LYS A 80 -3.29 19.27 -1.55
N GLU A 81 -2.11 19.42 -2.14
CA GLU A 81 -1.36 20.67 -2.03
C GLU A 81 -2.29 21.78 -2.56
N GLN A 82 -2.58 22.78 -1.71
CA GLN A 82 -3.34 23.96 -2.08
C GLN A 82 -2.46 24.94 -2.86
#